data_AF-A0A2D5PME5-F1
#
_entry.id   AF-A0A2D5PME5-F1
#
_cell.length_a   1.000
_cell.length_b   1.000
_cell.length_c   1.000
_cell.angle_alpha   90.00
_cell.angle_beta   90.00
_cell.angle_gamma   90.00
#
_symmetry.space_group_name_H-M   'P 1'
#
loop_
_entity.id
_entity.type
_entity.pdbx_description
1 polymer ?
#
loop_
_entity_poly.entity_id
_entity_poly.type
_entity_poly.pdbx_seq_one_letter_code
_entity_poly.pdbx_strand_id
1 'polypeptide(L)'
;MTKSLSELITTNRPSLCAYCKNPVKGFLYREDDKYFGACSMEHLAKIKSGERLNKMAYLNEEGIADATIKSKEKYLALAKKNESYVIHEWTGEDRQKLFGEAIKNYLDWANEQAQTGNVGKITRDGT
;
A
#
# COMPACT_ATOMS: atom_id res chain seq x y z
N MET A 1 3.19 -24.18 9.59
CA MET A 1 3.48 -24.53 8.18
C MET A 1 4.25 -23.38 7.55
N THR A 2 5.45 -23.64 7.05
CA THR A 2 6.28 -22.69 6.30
C THR A 2 5.63 -22.43 4.93
N LYS A 3 5.17 -21.20 4.67
CA LYS A 3 4.66 -20.81 3.34
C LYS A 3 5.79 -20.89 2.31
N SER A 4 5.49 -21.31 1.09
CA SER A 4 6.48 -21.33 0.02
C SER A 4 6.95 -19.91 -0.31
N LEU A 5 8.19 -19.75 -0.78
CA LEU A 5 8.72 -18.44 -1.20
C LEU A 5 7.84 -17.79 -2.28
N SER A 6 7.27 -18.60 -3.17
CA SER A 6 6.33 -18.16 -4.20
C SER A 6 5.06 -17.56 -3.60
N GLU A 7 4.40 -18.25 -2.65
CA GLU A 7 3.21 -17.73 -1.95
C GLU A 7 3.53 -16.45 -1.15
N LEU A 8 4.71 -16.38 -0.54
CA LEU A 8 5.16 -15.19 0.18
C LEU A 8 5.36 -13.99 -0.75
N ILE A 9 5.89 -14.19 -1.96
CA ILE A 9 6.10 -13.10 -2.92
C ILE A 9 4.77 -12.64 -3.54
N THR A 10 3.83 -13.56 -3.75
CA THR A 10 2.60 -13.31 -4.51
C THR A 10 1.39 -12.93 -3.65
N THR A 11 1.29 -13.41 -2.41
CA THR A 11 0.06 -13.27 -1.60
C THR A 11 0.27 -12.72 -0.19
N ASN A 12 1.45 -12.90 0.41
CA ASN A 12 1.67 -12.61 1.82
C ASN A 12 2.95 -11.79 2.09
N ARG A 13 3.32 -10.98 1.10
CA ARG A 13 4.51 -10.15 1.17
C ARG A 13 4.28 -8.98 2.13
N PRO A 14 5.19 -8.71 3.09
CA PRO A 14 5.11 -7.47 3.86
C PRO A 14 5.05 -6.26 2.93
N SER A 15 3.97 -5.49 3.00
CA SER A 15 3.78 -4.31 2.13
C SER A 15 4.67 -3.14 2.54
N LEU A 16 5.15 -3.12 3.79
CA LEU A 16 5.94 -2.03 4.37
C LEU A 16 7.33 -2.48 4.84
N CYS A 17 8.29 -1.58 4.73
CA CYS A 17 9.65 -1.75 5.22
C CYS A 17 9.63 -1.85 6.74
N ALA A 18 10.24 -2.88 7.31
CA ALA A 18 10.24 -3.08 8.76
C ALA A 18 10.98 -1.98 9.53
N TYR A 19 11.92 -1.27 8.88
CA TYR A 19 12.65 -0.13 9.44
C TYR A 19 11.84 1.17 9.41
N CYS A 20 11.60 1.72 8.22
CA CYS A 20 11.02 3.05 8.05
C CYS A 20 9.50 3.07 7.80
N LYS A 21 8.87 1.89 7.66
CA LYS A 21 7.44 1.71 7.36
C LYS A 21 6.96 2.29 6.03
N ASN A 22 7.86 2.69 5.12
CA ASN A 22 7.51 3.03 3.74
C ASN A 22 7.25 1.75 2.90
N PRO A 23 6.54 1.83 1.76
CA PRO A 23 6.33 0.67 0.88
C PRO A 23 7.64 -0.07 0.55
N VAL A 24 7.60 -1.40 0.56
CA VAL A 24 8.78 -2.24 0.23
C VAL A 24 9.05 -2.21 -1.27
N LYS A 25 10.33 -2.24 -1.67
CA LYS A 25 10.73 -2.18 -3.09
C LYS A 25 11.21 -3.51 -3.68
N GLY A 26 11.29 -4.58 -2.90
CA GLY A 26 11.83 -5.84 -3.44
C GLY A 26 12.58 -6.70 -2.43
N PHE A 27 13.10 -6.12 -1.36
CA PHE A 27 13.94 -6.83 -0.41
C PHE A 27 13.11 -7.51 0.69
N LEU A 28 13.51 -8.74 1.01
CA LEU A 28 12.92 -9.56 2.08
C LEU A 28 14.04 -10.09 2.97
N TYR A 29 13.84 -10.02 4.27
CA TYR A 29 14.67 -10.66 5.29
C TYR A 29 13.84 -11.68 6.04
N ARG A 30 14.41 -12.87 6.26
CA ARG A 30 13.81 -13.93 7.08
C ARG A 30 14.62 -14.09 8.36
N GLU A 31 13.93 -14.10 9.49
CA GLU A 31 14.46 -14.41 10.81
C GLU A 31 13.47 -15.40 11.44
N ASP A 32 13.91 -16.63 11.70
CA ASP A 32 13.06 -17.76 12.08
C ASP A 32 11.88 -17.96 11.11
N ASP A 33 10.65 -17.86 11.63
CA ASP A 33 9.39 -17.94 10.88
C ASP A 33 8.80 -16.57 10.50
N LYS A 34 9.57 -15.48 10.72
CA LYS A 34 9.14 -14.11 10.43
C LYS A 34 9.79 -13.60 9.15
N TYR A 35 9.01 -12.84 8.39
CA TYR A 35 9.46 -12.18 7.16
C TYR A 35 9.30 -10.67 7.30
N PHE A 36 10.39 -9.95 7.01
CA PHE A 36 10.46 -8.49 7.07
C PHE A 36 10.73 -7.95 5.68
N GLY A 37 9.95 -6.95 5.27
CA GLY A 37 10.21 -6.22 4.03
C GLY A 37 11.25 -5.12 4.24
N ALA A 38 12.02 -4.80 3.19
CA ALA A 38 12.86 -3.61 3.17
C ALA A 38 12.74 -2.84 1.84
N CYS A 39 12.90 -1.51 1.91
CA CYS A 39 12.86 -0.64 0.73
C CYS A 39 14.25 -0.32 0.15
N SER A 40 15.34 -0.68 0.86
CA SER A 40 16.73 -0.53 0.42
C SER A 40 17.64 -1.55 1.11
N MET A 41 18.84 -1.77 0.57
CA MET A 41 19.87 -2.62 1.21
C MET A 41 20.35 -2.04 2.55
N GLU A 42 20.41 -0.71 2.66
CA GLU A 42 20.73 -0.02 3.91
C GLU A 42 19.68 -0.34 4.99
N HIS A 43 18.39 -0.20 4.67
CA HIS A 43 17.33 -0.52 5.62
C HIS A 43 17.27 -2.02 5.92
N LEU A 44 17.62 -2.88 4.97
CA LEU A 44 17.75 -4.32 5.22
C LEU A 44 18.83 -4.61 6.27
N ALA A 45 19.97 -3.91 6.22
CA ALA A 45 21.04 -4.03 7.21
C ALA A 45 20.60 -3.56 8.60
N LYS A 46 19.89 -2.42 8.68
CA LYS A 46 19.32 -1.89 9.94
C LYS A 46 18.26 -2.83 10.55
N ILE A 47 17.46 -3.47 9.70
CA ILE A 47 16.48 -4.48 10.16
C ILE A 47 17.19 -5.70 10.75
N LYS A 48 18.28 -6.17 10.10
CA LYS A 48 19.10 -7.29 10.61
C LYS A 48 19.76 -6.96 11.96
N SER A 49 20.06 -5.69 12.24
CA SER A 49 20.61 -5.26 13.53
C SER A 49 19.55 -4.95 14.59
N GLY A 50 18.26 -5.18 14.30
CA GLY A 50 17.17 -4.95 15.25
C GLY A 50 16.68 -3.49 15.36
N GLU A 51 17.25 -2.56 14.60
CA GLU A 51 16.87 -1.15 14.61
C GLU A 51 15.56 -0.95 13.83
N ARG A 52 14.61 -0.20 14.40
CA ARG A 52 13.31 0.11 13.79
C ARG A 52 12.87 1.52 14.21
N LEU A 53 12.41 2.34 13.27
CA LEU A 53 11.88 3.67 13.59
C LEU A 53 10.45 3.58 14.13
N ASN A 54 10.13 4.39 15.14
CA ASN A 54 8.75 4.66 15.53
C ASN A 54 8.16 5.64 14.51
N LYS A 55 7.12 5.23 13.76
CA LYS A 55 6.39 6.17 12.91
C LYS A 55 4.89 5.90 12.96
N MET A 56 4.12 6.98 13.13
CA MET A 56 2.67 7.07 12.91
C MET A 56 2.41 7.22 11.40
N ALA A 57 1.44 6.48 10.86
CA ALA A 57 1.05 6.60 9.46
C ALA A 57 0.32 7.94 9.24
N TYR A 58 0.63 8.64 8.15
CA TYR A 58 -0.07 9.85 7.71
C TYR A 58 -0.60 9.62 6.30
N LEU A 59 -1.84 10.04 6.04
CA LEU A 59 -2.46 9.98 4.71
C LEU A 59 -2.42 11.35 4.06
N ASN A 60 -2.20 11.39 2.75
CA ASN A 60 -2.31 12.62 1.97
C ASN A 60 -3.74 12.76 1.43
N GLU A 61 -4.39 13.89 1.70
CA GLU A 61 -5.79 14.14 1.34
C GLU A 61 -6.03 14.21 -0.18
N GLU A 62 -5.08 14.76 -0.95
CA GLU A 62 -5.16 14.81 -2.41
C GLU A 62 -5.04 13.41 -3.02
N GLY A 63 -4.14 12.59 -2.49
CA GLY A 63 -4.04 11.18 -2.85
C GLY A 63 -5.33 10.40 -2.52
N ILE A 64 -5.98 10.70 -1.39
CA ILE A 64 -7.29 10.12 -1.05
C ILE A 64 -8.34 10.55 -2.08
N ALA A 65 -8.36 11.83 -2.46
CA ALA A 65 -9.33 12.36 -3.42
C ALA A 65 -9.16 11.69 -4.81
N ASP A 66 -7.93 11.59 -5.31
CA ASP A 66 -7.63 10.91 -6.57
C ASP A 66 -8.02 9.43 -6.54
N ALA A 67 -7.63 8.72 -5.46
CA ALA A 67 -8.01 7.33 -5.27
C ALA A 67 -9.53 7.14 -5.19
N THR A 68 -10.25 8.08 -4.57
CA THR A 68 -11.73 8.03 -4.46
C THR A 68 -12.39 8.18 -5.83
N ILE A 69 -11.92 9.12 -6.64
CA ILE A 69 -12.43 9.33 -8.02
C ILE A 69 -12.21 8.05 -8.84
N LYS A 70 -11.00 7.50 -8.85
CA LYS A 70 -10.67 6.29 -9.61
C LYS A 70 -11.42 5.05 -9.11
N SER A 71 -11.65 4.96 -7.80
CA SER A 71 -12.38 3.82 -7.20
C SER A 71 -13.88 3.86 -7.47
N LYS A 72 -14.45 5.02 -7.83
CA LYS A 72 -15.87 5.15 -8.18
C LYS A 72 -16.23 4.28 -9.38
N GLU A 73 -15.38 4.22 -10.39
CA GLU A 73 -15.62 3.40 -11.59
C GLU A 73 -15.67 1.91 -11.23
N LYS A 74 -14.77 1.46 -10.36
CA LYS A 74 -14.75 0.10 -9.83
C LYS A 74 -16.01 -0.22 -9.03
N TYR A 75 -16.44 0.71 -8.18
CA TYR A 75 -17.69 0.59 -7.43
C TYR A 75 -18.88 0.40 -8.37
N LEU A 76 -19.04 1.25 -9.40
CA LEU A 76 -20.17 1.16 -10.32
C LEU A 76 -20.17 -0.16 -11.13
N ALA A 77 -19.00 -0.63 -11.55
CA ALA A 77 -18.86 -1.90 -12.24
C ALA A 77 -19.27 -3.10 -11.34
N LEU A 78 -18.83 -3.10 -10.08
CA LEU A 78 -19.15 -4.15 -9.11
C LEU A 78 -20.61 -4.08 -8.66
N ALA A 79 -21.18 -2.88 -8.51
CA ALA A 79 -22.59 -2.68 -8.20
C ALA A 79 -23.49 -3.28 -9.28
N LYS A 80 -23.15 -3.03 -10.56
CA LYS A 80 -23.85 -3.65 -11.70
C LYS A 80 -23.72 -5.17 -11.69
N LYS A 81 -22.53 -5.70 -11.40
CA LYS A 81 -22.26 -7.15 -11.33
C LYS A 81 -23.04 -7.83 -10.19
N ASN A 82 -23.13 -7.17 -9.03
CA ASN A 82 -23.81 -7.71 -7.84
C ASN A 82 -25.30 -7.36 -7.81
N GLU A 83 -25.83 -6.67 -8.84
CA GLU A 83 -27.23 -6.22 -8.92
C GLU A 83 -27.70 -5.41 -7.69
N SER A 84 -26.76 -4.80 -6.97
CA SER A 84 -27.03 -4.03 -5.76
C SER A 84 -26.02 -2.90 -5.62
N TYR A 85 -26.48 -1.74 -5.17
CA TYR A 85 -25.62 -0.61 -4.79
C TYR A 85 -25.23 -0.66 -3.31
N VAL A 86 -25.70 -1.67 -2.58
CA VAL A 86 -25.47 -1.82 -1.14
C VAL A 86 -24.26 -2.73 -0.93
N ILE A 87 -23.11 -2.12 -0.63
CA ILE A 87 -21.81 -2.82 -0.59
C ILE A 87 -21.80 -4.04 0.35
N HIS A 88 -22.51 -4.00 1.48
CA HIS A 88 -22.49 -5.10 2.44
C HIS A 88 -23.21 -6.36 1.96
N GLU A 89 -24.06 -6.25 0.93
CA GLU A 89 -24.76 -7.35 0.28
C GLU A 89 -23.87 -8.07 -0.75
N TRP A 90 -22.76 -7.46 -1.15
CA TRP A 90 -21.85 -8.04 -2.14
C TRP A 90 -21.04 -9.20 -1.56
N THR A 91 -20.51 -10.03 -2.45
CA THR A 91 -19.56 -11.08 -2.08
C THR A 91 -18.33 -10.51 -1.36
N GLY A 92 -17.74 -11.28 -0.45
CA GLY A 92 -16.50 -10.89 0.24
C GLY A 92 -15.36 -10.57 -0.73
N GLU A 93 -15.25 -11.33 -1.82
CA GLU A 93 -14.26 -11.13 -2.88
C GLU A 93 -14.44 -9.78 -3.60
N ASP A 94 -15.67 -9.42 -3.97
CA ASP A 94 -15.91 -8.15 -4.66
C ASP A 94 -15.69 -6.94 -3.73
N ARG A 95 -16.03 -7.07 -2.44
CA ARG A 95 -15.64 -6.06 -1.43
C ARG A 95 -14.13 -5.92 -1.34
N GLN A 96 -13.38 -7.02 -1.28
CA GLN A 96 -11.92 -6.98 -1.26
C GLN A 96 -11.34 -6.35 -2.54
N LYS A 97 -11.92 -6.62 -3.72
CA LYS A 97 -11.51 -5.99 -4.98
C LYS A 97 -11.73 -4.48 -4.96
N LEU A 98 -12.87 -3.99 -4.43
CA LEU A 98 -13.14 -2.56 -4.31
C LEU A 98 -12.09 -1.87 -3.43
N PHE A 99 -11.86 -2.37 -2.22
CA PHE A 99 -10.89 -1.77 -1.30
C PHE A 99 -9.45 -1.91 -1.79
N GLY A 100 -9.11 -3.06 -2.39
CA GLY A 100 -7.80 -3.30 -2.98
C GLY A 100 -7.49 -2.31 -4.11
N GLU A 101 -8.45 -2.03 -4.99
CA GLU A 101 -8.32 -1.03 -6.04
C GLU A 101 -8.11 0.38 -5.46
N ALA A 102 -8.88 0.76 -4.43
CA ALA A 102 -8.74 2.05 -3.78
C ALA A 102 -7.37 2.27 -3.16
N ILE A 103 -6.88 1.26 -2.43
CA ILE A 103 -5.54 1.30 -1.83
C ILE A 103 -4.47 1.36 -2.92
N LYS A 104 -4.61 0.57 -3.98
CA LYS A 104 -3.65 0.55 -5.08
C LYS A 104 -3.60 1.92 -5.78
N ASN A 105 -4.73 2.52 -6.10
CA ASN A 105 -4.79 3.84 -6.72
C ASN A 105 -4.09 4.91 -5.86
N TYR A 106 -4.31 4.89 -4.55
CA TYR A 106 -3.60 5.79 -3.62
C TYR A 106 -2.08 5.56 -3.66
N LEU A 107 -1.64 4.30 -3.62
CA LEU A 107 -0.21 3.96 -3.65
C LEU A 107 0.45 4.31 -4.99
N ASP A 108 -0.26 4.14 -6.10
CA ASP A 108 0.21 4.49 -7.44
C ASP A 108 0.38 6.01 -7.56
N TRP A 109 -0.61 6.80 -7.11
CA TRP A 109 -0.50 8.26 -7.01
C TRP A 109 0.68 8.68 -6.13
N ALA A 110 0.81 8.09 -4.93
CA ALA A 110 1.88 8.42 -4.00
C ALA A 110 3.26 8.09 -4.57
N ASN A 111 3.36 6.99 -5.33
CA ASN A 111 4.57 6.62 -6.03
C ASN A 111 4.90 7.59 -7.18
N GLU A 112 3.91 8.05 -7.94
CA GLU A 112 4.10 9.07 -8.98
C GLU A 112 4.63 10.40 -8.38
N GLN A 113 4.03 10.89 -7.30
CA GLN A 113 4.51 12.11 -6.64
C GLN A 113 5.93 11.93 -6.09
N ALA A 114 6.23 10.75 -5.52
CA ALA A 114 7.56 10.44 -5.01
C ALA A 114 8.62 10.31 -6.12
N GLN A 115 8.25 9.86 -7.32
CA GLN A 115 9.16 9.72 -8.47
C GLN A 115 9.41 11.05 -9.18
N THR A 116 8.39 11.89 -9.27
CA THR A 116 8.43 13.14 -10.05
C THR A 116 8.80 14.36 -9.21
N GLY A 117 8.68 14.26 -7.87
CA GLY A 117 8.87 15.41 -6.98
C GLY A 117 7.78 16.48 -7.12
N ASN A 118 6.68 16.17 -7.81
CA ASN A 118 5.55 17.08 -7.99
C ASN A 118 4.75 17.23 -6.70
N VAL A 119 5.28 17.98 -5.73
CA VAL A 119 4.52 18.41 -4.57
C VAL A 119 3.68 19.61 -4.97
N GLY A 120 2.74 19.42 -5.90
CA GLY A 120 1.87 20.49 -6.40
C GLY A 120 1.18 21.20 -5.23
N LYS A 121 1.57 22.47 -4.98
CA LYS A 121 1.00 23.41 -3.99
C LYS A 121 1.29 23.22 -2.49
N ILE A 122 2.45 22.71 -2.07
CA ILE A 122 2.85 22.82 -0.63
C ILE A 122 3.89 23.92 -0.37
N THR A 123 4.53 24.52 -1.38
CA THR A 123 5.46 25.64 -1.14
C THR A 123 5.38 26.70 -2.23
N ARG A 124 4.36 27.55 -2.15
CA ARG A 124 4.45 28.97 -2.52
C ARG A 124 3.22 29.66 -1.94
N ASP A 125 3.31 29.94 -0.64
CA ASP A 125 2.89 31.20 -0.01
C ASP A 125 2.81 30.99 1.50
N GLY A 126 3.72 31.65 2.22
CA GLY A 126 3.60 31.84 3.67
C GLY A 126 4.86 31.57 4.47
N THR A 127 5.72 32.60 4.57
CA THR A 127 6.63 32.95 5.68
C THR A 127 7.51 31.86 6.28
#